data_AF-A0A3N5S9Q7-F1
#
_entry.id   AF-A0A3N5S9Q7-F1
#
_cell.length_a   1.000
_cell.length_b   1.000
_cell.length_c   1.000
_cell.angle_alpha   90.00
_cell.angle_beta   90.00
_cell.angle_gamma   90.00
#
_symmetry.space_group_name_H-M   'P 1'
#
loop_
_entity.id
_entity.type
_entity.pdbx_description
1 polymer ?
#
loop_
_entity_poly.entity_id
_entity_poly.type
_entity_poly.pdbx_seq_one_letter_code
_entity_poly.pdbx_strand_id
1 'polypeptide(L)'
;MKEGGFSRLAFGHHLDDIIETLLLNMTFHAKFSTMPLRLPMFGGEFDIIRPLGLLIKREVSEYALAAAFSPIGEECPWSDQSKRPEARRIIDELERLNPGARVNLFRSMENINRQYLPSGRDETE
;
A
#
# COMPACT_ATOMS: atom_id res chain seq x y z
N MET A 1 12.49 -6.87 19.68
CA MET A 1 11.06 -7.25 19.73
C MET A 1 10.80 -8.43 20.66
N LYS A 2 11.41 -9.61 20.44
CA LYS A 2 11.24 -10.77 21.35
C LYS A 2 11.64 -10.49 22.80
N GLU A 3 12.80 -9.84 23.03
CA GLU A 3 13.25 -9.49 24.39
C GLU A 3 12.31 -8.51 25.12
N GLY A 4 11.57 -7.68 24.36
CA GLY A 4 10.59 -6.75 24.91
C GLY A 4 9.17 -7.30 25.00
N GLY A 5 8.94 -8.58 24.66
CA GLY A 5 7.62 -9.20 24.67
C GLY A 5 6.64 -8.67 23.61
N PHE A 6 7.12 -7.96 22.59
CA PHE A 6 6.27 -7.43 21.53
C PHE A 6 5.99 -8.49 20.45
N SER A 7 4.71 -8.64 20.09
CA SER A 7 4.24 -9.58 19.06
C SER A 7 3.88 -8.91 17.73
N ARG A 8 3.91 -7.58 17.65
CA ARG A 8 3.51 -6.81 16.47
C ARG A 8 4.39 -5.59 16.25
N LEU A 9 4.62 -5.26 14.98
CA LEU A 9 5.31 -4.05 14.54
C LEU A 9 4.38 -3.22 13.67
N ALA A 10 4.07 -2.00 14.12
CA ALA A 10 3.22 -1.08 13.38
C ALA A 10 4.04 -0.22 12.42
N PHE A 11 3.63 -0.18 11.15
CA PHE A 11 4.20 0.69 10.13
C PHE A 11 3.20 1.78 9.77
N GLY A 12 3.70 2.99 9.55
CA GLY A 12 2.90 4.17 9.20
C GLY A 12 2.40 4.22 7.75
N HIS A 13 2.38 3.09 7.04
CA HIS A 13 1.90 3.05 5.66
C HIS A 13 0.40 3.39 5.59
N HIS A 14 0.06 4.34 4.73
CA HIS A 14 -1.32 4.76 4.45
C HIS A 14 -1.84 4.12 3.15
N LEU A 15 -3.15 4.25 2.86
CA LEU A 15 -3.83 3.63 1.72
C LEU A 15 -3.11 3.91 0.39
N ASP A 16 -2.67 5.15 0.27
CA ASP A 16 -1.86 5.70 -0.80
C ASP A 16 -0.58 4.88 -1.11
N ASP A 17 0.16 4.41 -0.10
CA ASP A 17 1.37 3.58 -0.31
C ASP A 17 1.01 2.17 -0.80
N ILE A 18 -0.15 1.68 -0.36
CA ILE A 18 -0.69 0.36 -0.70
C ILE A 18 -1.09 0.37 -2.17
N ILE A 19 -1.84 1.36 -2.64
CA ILE A 19 -2.25 1.41 -4.05
C ILE A 19 -1.07 1.77 -4.99
N GLU A 20 -0.08 2.54 -4.54
CA GLU A 20 1.19 2.68 -5.27
C GLU A 20 1.89 1.34 -5.45
N THR A 21 1.97 0.53 -4.38
CA THR A 21 2.59 -0.79 -4.45
C THR A 21 1.81 -1.75 -5.34
N LEU A 22 0.47 -1.66 -5.34
CA LEU A 22 -0.38 -2.40 -6.27
C LEU A 22 0.00 -2.07 -7.71
N LEU A 23 0.03 -0.77 -8.04
CA LEU A 23 0.35 -0.30 -9.40
C LEU A 23 1.75 -0.75 -9.83
N LEU A 24 2.75 -0.56 -8.98
CA LEU A 24 4.12 -0.99 -9.25
C LEU A 24 4.20 -2.51 -9.52
N ASN A 25 3.53 -3.33 -8.71
CA ASN A 25 3.52 -4.78 -8.90
C ASN A 25 2.83 -5.20 -10.20
N MET A 26 1.71 -4.56 -10.54
CA MET A 26 1.01 -4.85 -11.80
C MET A 26 1.86 -4.45 -13.01
N THR A 27 2.53 -3.30 -12.95
CA THR A 27 3.30 -2.75 -14.07
C THR A 27 4.65 -3.43 -14.28
N PHE A 28 5.42 -3.67 -13.22
CA PHE A 28 6.81 -4.12 -13.32
C PHE A 28 7.01 -5.60 -13.00
N HIS A 29 6.06 -6.22 -12.32
CA HIS A 29 6.18 -7.61 -11.84
C HIS A 29 5.06 -8.52 -12.36
N ALA A 30 4.18 -8.02 -13.22
CA ALA A 30 3.02 -8.74 -13.75
C ALA A 30 2.18 -9.42 -12.65
N LYS A 31 2.09 -8.80 -11.46
CA LYS A 31 1.49 -9.40 -10.27
C LYS A 31 0.39 -8.52 -9.70
N PHE A 32 -0.81 -9.10 -9.57
CA PHE A 32 -1.91 -8.47 -8.82
C PHE A 32 -1.72 -8.69 -7.32
N SER A 33 -0.91 -7.84 -6.69
CA SER A 33 -0.67 -7.89 -5.25
C SER A 33 -0.28 -6.53 -4.69
N THR A 34 -0.46 -6.34 -3.39
CA THR A 34 0.01 -5.15 -2.68
C THR A 34 0.60 -5.52 -1.31
N MET A 35 0.84 -4.53 -0.46
CA MET A 35 1.15 -4.68 0.96
C MET A 35 -0.14 -4.98 1.76
N PRO A 36 -0.29 -6.17 2.35
CA PRO A 36 -1.48 -6.47 3.16
C PRO A 36 -1.47 -5.65 4.47
N LEU A 37 -2.64 -5.34 5.02
CA LEU A 37 -2.75 -4.59 6.29
C LEU A 37 -2.14 -5.33 7.48
N ARG A 38 -2.15 -6.67 7.43
CA ARG A 38 -1.46 -7.56 8.35
C ARG A 38 -0.62 -8.55 7.56
N LEU A 39 0.66 -8.63 7.87
CA LEU A 39 1.60 -9.59 7.29
C LEU A 39 2.22 -10.43 8.42
N PRO A 40 1.87 -11.72 8.54
CA PRO A 40 2.55 -12.61 9.48
C PRO A 40 3.98 -12.87 9.02
N MET A 41 4.93 -12.78 9.95
CA MET A 41 6.35 -13.00 9.72
C MET A 41 6.83 -14.21 10.52
N PHE A 42 7.89 -14.87 10.05
CA PHE A 42 8.54 -16.00 10.74
C PHE A 42 7.56 -17.09 11.20
N GLY A 43 6.71 -17.57 10.29
CA GLY A 43 5.72 -18.62 10.61
C GLY A 43 4.62 -18.17 11.58
N GLY A 44 4.45 -16.86 11.80
CA GLY A 44 3.44 -16.30 12.70
C GLY A 44 3.98 -15.91 14.08
N GLU A 45 5.29 -15.95 14.29
CA GLU A 45 5.90 -15.50 15.56
C GLU A 45 5.68 -14.00 15.82
N PHE A 46 5.60 -13.17 14.78
CA PHE A 46 5.16 -11.79 14.91
C PHE A 46 4.51 -11.25 13.64
N ASP A 47 3.72 -10.19 13.79
CA ASP A 47 3.02 -9.55 12.67
C ASP A 47 3.57 -8.16 12.36
N ILE A 48 3.68 -7.83 11.07
CA ILE A 48 3.68 -6.44 10.63
C ILE A 48 2.23 -6.00 10.45
N ILE A 49 1.85 -4.87 11.06
CA ILE A 49 0.53 -4.25 10.91
C ILE A 49 0.67 -2.85 10.32
N ARG A 50 -0.35 -2.42 9.54
CA ARG A 50 -0.43 -1.10 8.91
C ARG A 50 -1.73 -0.41 9.35
N PRO A 51 -1.77 0.17 10.56
CA PRO A 51 -3.01 0.72 11.12
C PRO A 51 -3.62 1.85 10.30
N LEU A 52 -2.78 2.59 9.56
CA LEU A 52 -3.20 3.72 8.72
C LEU A 52 -3.57 3.29 7.30
N GLY A 53 -3.47 2.01 6.96
CA GLY A 53 -3.57 1.54 5.57
C GLY A 53 -4.95 1.70 4.93
N LEU A 54 -5.96 2.16 5.68
CA LEU A 54 -7.29 2.49 5.15
C LEU A 54 -7.55 4.00 5.04
N LEU A 55 -6.59 4.83 5.47
CA LEU A 55 -6.67 6.28 5.40
C LEU A 55 -5.88 6.79 4.20
N ILE A 56 -6.41 7.78 3.49
CA ILE A 56 -5.62 8.45 2.42
C ILE A 56 -4.58 9.38 3.04
N LYS A 57 -3.52 9.67 2.29
CA LYS A 57 -2.42 10.55 2.73
C LYS A 57 -2.91 11.90 3.23
N ARG A 58 -3.95 12.45 2.59
CA ARG A 58 -4.57 13.72 2.98
C ARG A 58 -5.11 13.65 4.41
N GLU A 59 -5.89 12.63 4.75
CA GLU A 59 -6.47 12.47 6.09
C GLU A 59 -5.39 12.31 7.17
N VAL A 60 -4.35 11.53 6.88
CA VAL A 60 -3.21 11.36 7.80
C VAL A 60 -2.49 12.69 8.03
N SER A 61 -2.31 13.49 6.98
CA SER A 61 -1.64 14.78 7.03
C SER A 61 -2.47 15.84 7.77
N GLU A 62 -3.78 15.88 7.53
CA GLU A 62 -4.73 16.74 8.24
C GLU A 62 -4.75 16.42 9.74
N TYR A 63 -4.78 15.14 10.09
CA TYR A 63 -4.69 14.71 11.48
C TYR A 63 -3.36 15.09 12.12
N ALA A 64 -2.23 14.88 11.43
CA ALA A 64 -0.91 15.23 11.95
C ALA A 64 -0.79 16.73 12.25
N LEU A 65 -1.32 17.58 11.37
CA LEU A 65 -1.36 19.03 11.58
C LEU A 65 -2.23 19.39 12.79
N ALA A 66 -3.44 18.83 12.88
CA ALA A 66 -4.36 19.09 13.98
C ALA A 66 -3.81 18.62 15.34
N ALA A 67 -3.05 17.52 15.34
CA ALA A 67 -2.38 16.97 16.52
C ALA A 67 -1.03 17.66 16.85
N ALA A 68 -0.65 18.69 16.09
CA ALA A 68 0.62 19.40 16.23
C ALA A 68 1.86 18.50 16.10
N PHE A 69 1.79 17.44 15.30
CA PHE A 69 2.97 16.66 14.93
C PHE A 69 3.82 17.42 13.92
N SER A 70 5.13 17.46 14.15
CA SER A 70 6.09 18.03 13.21
C SER A 70 6.63 16.91 12.31
N PRO A 71 6.37 16.93 10.99
CA PRO A 71 6.94 15.95 10.09
C PRO A 71 8.46 16.11 10.02
N ILE A 72 9.16 14.98 10.03
CA ILE A 72 10.60 14.93 9.78
C ILE A 72 10.80 14.81 8.26
N GLY A 73 11.75 15.56 7.69
CA GLY A 73 12.03 15.54 6.25
C GLY A 73 12.56 14.19 5.75
N GLU A 74 12.58 14.01 4.43
CA GLU A 74 13.16 12.82 3.81
C GLU A 74 14.70 12.91 3.86
N GLU A 75 15.31 12.09 4.71
CA GLU A 75 16.78 12.03 4.88
C GLU A 75 17.44 10.98 3.96
N CYS A 76 16.69 10.32 3.08
CA CYS A 76 17.23 9.23 2.26
C CYS A 76 17.86 9.76 0.95
N PRO A 77 19.19 9.62 0.76
CA PRO A 77 19.89 10.10 -0.43
C PRO A 77 19.52 9.39 -1.73
N TRP A 78 18.86 8.22 -1.65
CA TRP A 78 18.48 7.39 -2.79
C TRP A 78 16.98 7.40 -3.07
N SER A 79 16.24 8.34 -2.45
CA SER A 79 14.79 8.49 -2.65
C SER A 79 14.43 8.75 -4.12
N ASP A 80 15.32 9.39 -4.86
CA ASP A 80 15.22 9.73 -6.29
C ASP A 80 15.25 8.52 -7.24
N GLN A 81 15.77 7.36 -6.80
CA GLN A 81 15.78 6.14 -7.62
C GLN A 81 14.46 5.38 -7.59
N SER A 82 13.52 5.81 -6.74
CA SER A 82 12.22 5.17 -6.57
C SER A 82 11.28 5.46 -7.75
N LYS A 83 10.48 4.47 -8.14
CA LYS A 83 9.34 4.65 -9.08
C LYS A 83 8.03 5.06 -8.40
N ARG A 84 8.07 5.26 -7.08
CA ARG A 84 6.89 5.68 -6.29
C ARG A 84 6.37 7.07 -6.69
N PRO A 85 7.21 8.08 -6.97
CA PRO A 85 6.72 9.38 -7.44
C PRO A 85 5.93 9.28 -8.74
N GLU A 86 6.36 8.44 -9.70
CA GLU A 86 5.64 8.18 -10.95
C GLU A 86 4.28 7.51 -10.67
N ALA A 87 4.27 6.47 -9.84
CA ALA A 87 3.04 5.77 -9.47
C ALA A 87 2.04 6.71 -8.80
N ARG A 88 2.50 7.55 -7.86
CA ARG A 88 1.69 8.59 -7.21
C ARG A 88 1.06 9.51 -8.25
N ARG A 89 1.84 10.05 -9.20
CA ARG A 89 1.32 10.95 -10.24
C ARG A 89 0.20 10.30 -11.06
N ILE A 90 0.36 9.03 -11.45
CA ILE A 90 -0.69 8.29 -12.18
C ILE A 90 -1.96 8.18 -11.33
N ILE A 91 -1.83 7.85 -10.05
CA ILE A 91 -2.98 7.74 -9.15
C ILE A 91 -3.66 9.11 -8.96
N ASP A 92 -2.89 10.21 -8.90
CA ASP A 92 -3.43 11.56 -8.84
C ASP A 92 -4.26 11.90 -10.09
N GLU A 93 -3.82 11.49 -11.28
CA GLU A 93 -4.63 11.65 -12.51
C GLU A 93 -5.90 10.79 -12.48
N LEU A 94 -5.84 9.56 -11.96
CA LEU A 94 -7.02 8.71 -11.79
C LEU A 94 -8.03 9.34 -10.82
N GLU A 95 -7.57 9.98 -9.75
CA GLU A 95 -8.43 10.68 -8.80
C GLU A 95 -9.11 11.90 -9.43
N ARG A 96 -8.45 12.58 -10.39
CA ARG A 96 -9.09 13.66 -11.17
C ARG A 96 -10.18 13.13 -12.09
N LEU A 97 -10.01 11.92 -12.64
CA LEU A 97 -11.03 11.26 -13.44
C LEU A 97 -12.23 10.81 -12.58
N ASN A 98 -11.95 10.29 -11.38
CA ASN A 98 -12.95 9.86 -10.42
C ASN A 98 -12.49 10.20 -8.99
N PRO A 99 -13.16 11.12 -8.28
CA PRO A 99 -12.78 11.52 -6.92
C PRO A 99 -12.74 10.39 -5.87
N GLY A 100 -13.21 9.18 -6.19
CA GLY A 100 -13.10 7.99 -5.34
C GLY A 100 -12.10 6.94 -5.86
N ALA A 101 -11.26 7.27 -6.84
CA ALA A 101 -10.39 6.30 -7.52
C ALA A 101 -9.45 5.58 -6.55
N ARG A 102 -8.82 6.27 -5.60
CA ARG A 102 -7.92 5.63 -4.60
C ARG A 102 -8.60 4.50 -3.84
N VAL A 103 -9.77 4.82 -3.27
CA VAL A 103 -10.56 3.86 -2.49
C VAL A 103 -11.09 2.74 -3.38
N ASN A 104 -11.53 3.08 -4.59
CA ASN A 104 -12.05 2.10 -5.55
C ASN A 104 -10.94 1.14 -6.03
N LEU A 105 -9.72 1.61 -6.26
CA LEU A 105 -8.58 0.77 -6.62
C LEU A 105 -8.28 -0.25 -5.52
N PHE A 106 -8.24 0.18 -4.26
CA PHE A 106 -8.05 -0.74 -3.15
C PHE A 106 -9.20 -1.75 -3.03
N ARG A 107 -10.46 -1.28 -3.03
CA ARG A 107 -11.65 -2.14 -2.97
C ARG A 107 -11.76 -3.12 -4.15
N SER A 108 -11.23 -2.74 -5.32
CA SER A 108 -11.22 -3.63 -6.49
C SER A 108 -10.45 -4.92 -6.22
N MET A 109 -9.47 -4.89 -5.32
CA MET A 109 -8.71 -6.06 -4.89
C MET A 109 -9.57 -7.08 -4.12
N GLU A 110 -10.64 -6.63 -3.47
CA GLU A 110 -11.60 -7.47 -2.75
C GLU A 110 -12.76 -7.90 -3.66
N ASN A 111 -12.95 -7.23 -4.80
CA ASN A 111 -14.10 -7.41 -5.69
C ASN A 111 -13.69 -7.91 -7.09
N ILE A 112 -12.94 -9.01 -7.14
CA ILE A 112 -12.43 -9.59 -8.40
C ILE A 112 -13.52 -10.43 -9.07
N ASN A 113 -13.91 -10.06 -10.28
CA ASN A 113 -14.75 -10.93 -11.11
C ASN A 113 -13.92 -12.04 -11.77
N ARG A 114 -13.85 -13.20 -11.10
CA ARG A 114 -13.03 -14.35 -11.53
C ARG A 114 -13.38 -14.88 -12.92
N GLN A 115 -14.62 -14.74 -13.37
CA GLN A 115 -15.06 -15.27 -14.66
C GLN A 115 -14.48 -14.48 -15.86
N TYR A 116 -13.98 -13.27 -15.62
CA TYR A 116 -13.38 -12.41 -16.65
C TYR A 116 -11.85 -12.39 -16.60
N LEU A 117 -11.25 -13.18 -15.71
CA LEU A 117 -9.80 -13.34 -15.70
C LEU A 117 -9.38 -14.23 -16.87
N PRO A 118 -8.20 -13.99 -17.47
CA PRO A 118 -7.61 -14.94 -18.40
C PRO A 118 -7.58 -16.32 -17.74
N SER A 119 -8.01 -17.36 -18.46
CA SER A 119 -7.83 -18.73 -18.03
C SER A 119 -6.35 -18.92 -17.69
N GLY A 120 -6.07 -19.32 -16.44
CA GLY A 120 -4.71 -19.61 -16.02
C GLY A 120 -4.07 -20.58 -17.01
N ARG A 121 -2.78 -20.43 -17.30
CA ARG A 121 -2.05 -21.56 -17.86
C ARG A 121 -2.15 -22.65 -16.79
N ASP A 122 -2.80 -23.75 -17.11
CA ASP A 122 -2.84 -24.90 -16.21
C ASP A 122 -1.41 -25.19 -15.75
N GLU A 123 -1.19 -25.40 -14.45
CA GLU A 123 0.12 -25.66 -13.85
C GLU A 123 0.67 -27.06 -14.23
N THR A 124 0.28 -27.58 -15.39
CA THR A 124 0.67 -28.85 -15.97
C THR A 124 1.32 -28.65 -17.33
N GLU A 125 2.42 -27.89 -17.38
CA GLU A 125 3.49 -28.01 -18.39
C GLU A 125 4.86 -27.81 -17.74
#